data_AF-A0A836TVL6-F1
#
_entry.id   AF-A0A836TVL6-F1
#
_cell.length_a   1.000
_cell.length_b   1.000
_cell.length_c   1.000
_cell.angle_alpha   90.00
_cell.angle_beta   90.00
_cell.angle_gamma   90.00
#
_symmetry.space_group_name_H-M   'P 1'
#
loop_
_entity.id
_entity.type
_entity.pdbx_description
1 polymer ?
#
loop_
_entity_poly.entity_id
_entity_poly.type
_entity_poly.pdbx_seq_one_letter_code
_entity_poly.pdbx_strand_id
1 'polypeptide(L)'
;MTYLKQSHISIDTPMAPPAWALMEWELIRTQERACTEFFEKYFDERGYLECIPRWGGNDGPDDAIENLVNWPVLYLLGACDDLRAMCELGWEGHLRQYTEAKTTEVPFARDGMYYREFSDMFDWVHNGEGWTTFNLHGLMDPTPREFENRVRRFAGFYMGDDPQSPNYDKEHKIIRSLINGSRGPMLRKATALDWAGDPLDEVEERYIPLHGERNFEEMLAHFEDYTDVAGDHPSNMVATTLGLNAFAL
;
A
#
# COMPACT_ATOMS: atom_id res chain seq x y z
N MET A 1 16.63 28.41 -8.93
CA MET A 1 15.54 27.99 -9.83
C MET A 1 14.30 28.76 -9.41
N THR A 2 13.89 29.75 -10.20
CA THR A 2 12.81 30.70 -9.87
C THR A 2 11.75 30.64 -10.97
N TYR A 3 11.23 29.44 -11.23
CA TYR A 3 10.28 29.20 -12.32
C TYR A 3 8.81 29.34 -11.90
N LEU A 4 8.52 29.42 -10.60
CA LEU A 4 7.18 29.70 -10.11
C LEU A 4 7.03 31.22 -9.95
N LYS A 5 6.43 31.87 -10.94
CA LYS A 5 5.82 33.19 -10.73
C LYS A 5 4.71 33.01 -9.68
N GLN A 6 4.97 33.41 -8.43
CA GLN A 6 3.90 33.50 -7.43
C GLN A 6 2.90 34.55 -7.90
N SER A 7 1.79 34.09 -8.46
CA SER A 7 0.60 34.90 -8.70
C SER A 7 -0.28 34.83 -7.46
N HIS A 8 -0.48 35.97 -6.81
CA HIS A 8 -1.44 36.09 -5.71
C HIS A 8 -2.82 36.39 -6.28
N ILE A 9 -3.82 35.63 -5.85
CA ILE A 9 -5.23 35.97 -6.02
C ILE A 9 -5.65 36.72 -4.77
N SER A 10 -6.03 37.99 -4.91
CA SER A 10 -6.63 38.77 -3.82
C SER A 10 -8.13 38.59 -3.85
N ILE A 11 -8.70 38.12 -2.74
CA ILE A 11 -10.14 38.04 -2.53
C ILE A 11 -10.48 39.19 -1.57
N ASP A 12 -10.96 40.31 -2.10
CA ASP A 12 -11.22 41.55 -1.35
C ASP A 12 -12.72 41.88 -1.21
N THR A 13 -13.57 41.13 -1.91
CA THR A 13 -15.01 41.33 -1.94
C THR A 13 -15.71 40.20 -1.19
N PRO A 14 -16.34 40.46 -0.03
CA PRO A 14 -17.08 39.43 0.70
C PRO A 14 -18.35 39.03 -0.06
N MET A 15 -18.69 37.74 0.01
CA MET A 15 -19.96 37.21 -0.50
C MET A 15 -20.54 36.19 0.49
N ALA A 16 -21.85 35.99 0.44
CA ALA A 16 -22.47 34.87 1.15
C ALA A 16 -21.99 33.55 0.52
N PRO A 17 -21.77 32.48 1.32
CA PRO A 17 -21.36 31.20 0.77
C PRO A 17 -22.45 30.67 -0.18
N PRO A 18 -22.09 30.29 -1.41
CA PRO A 18 -23.06 29.72 -2.34
C PRO A 18 -23.53 28.35 -1.83
N ALA A 19 -24.72 27.92 -2.24
CA ALA A 19 -25.33 26.67 -1.78
C ALA A 19 -24.43 25.43 -2.00
N TRP A 20 -23.69 25.38 -3.12
CA TRP A 20 -22.77 24.27 -3.40
C TRP A 20 -21.65 24.16 -2.35
N ALA A 21 -21.12 25.28 -1.85
CA ALA A 21 -20.04 25.26 -0.87
C ALA A 21 -20.52 24.72 0.48
N LEU A 22 -21.78 25.02 0.86
CA LEU A 22 -22.40 24.46 2.06
C LEU A 22 -22.62 22.95 1.92
N MET A 23 -23.04 22.49 0.74
CA MET A 23 -23.26 21.05 0.47
C MET A 23 -21.94 20.27 0.42
N GLU A 24 -20.89 20.83 -0.21
CA GLU A 24 -19.56 20.22 -0.24
C GLU A 24 -18.99 20.08 1.18
N TRP A 25 -19.17 21.09 2.02
CA TRP A 25 -18.71 21.02 3.40
C TRP A 25 -19.46 19.98 4.23
N GLU A 26 -20.79 19.85 4.05
CA GLU A 26 -21.55 18.79 4.71
C GLU A 26 -21.19 17.39 4.16
N LEU A 27 -20.84 17.27 2.89
CA LEU A 27 -20.35 16.02 2.31
C LEU A 27 -19.01 15.61 2.95
N ILE A 28 -18.06 16.54 3.07
CA ILE A 28 -16.77 16.29 3.75
C ILE A 28 -17.03 15.84 5.19
N ARG A 29 -17.85 16.57 5.95
CA ARG A 29 -18.20 16.22 7.34
C ARG A 29 -18.91 14.88 7.48
N THR A 30 -19.74 14.51 6.51
CA THR A 30 -20.40 13.21 6.51
C THR A 30 -19.40 12.09 6.31
N GLN A 31 -18.43 12.28 5.40
CA GLN A 31 -17.35 11.33 5.19
C GLN A 31 -16.45 11.20 6.43
N GLU A 32 -16.09 12.32 7.08
CA GLU A 32 -15.31 12.29 8.33
C GLU A 32 -15.99 11.43 9.41
N ARG A 33 -17.29 11.65 9.66
CA ARG A 33 -18.04 10.85 10.64
C ARG A 33 -18.01 9.36 10.29
N ALA A 34 -18.16 9.02 9.02
CA ALA A 34 -18.08 7.64 8.57
C ALA A 34 -16.67 7.05 8.74
N CYS A 35 -15.61 7.81 8.42
CA CYS A 35 -14.23 7.40 8.66
C CYS A 35 -13.96 7.15 10.15
N THR A 36 -14.42 8.03 11.05
CA THR A 36 -14.29 7.85 12.49
C THR A 36 -15.00 6.61 12.98
N GLU A 37 -16.29 6.44 12.65
CA GLU A 37 -17.07 5.24 13.03
C GLU A 37 -16.44 3.95 12.50
N PHE A 38 -15.89 3.99 11.29
CA PHE A 38 -15.18 2.86 10.68
C PHE A 38 -13.87 2.55 11.42
N PHE A 39 -13.05 3.57 11.69
CA PHE A 39 -11.77 3.38 12.38
C PHE A 39 -11.98 2.82 13.79
N GLU A 40 -12.89 3.41 14.57
CA GLU A 40 -13.21 2.97 15.93
C GLU A 40 -13.73 1.53 15.99
N LYS A 41 -14.33 1.06 14.90
CA LYS A 41 -14.91 -0.29 14.82
C LYS A 41 -13.91 -1.34 14.37
N TYR A 42 -13.01 -1.00 13.45
CA TYR A 42 -12.17 -1.98 12.74
C TYR A 42 -10.68 -1.79 12.98
N PHE A 43 -10.26 -0.79 13.75
CA PHE A 43 -8.86 -0.61 14.15
C PHE A 43 -8.74 -0.59 15.67
N ASP A 44 -7.74 -1.28 16.19
CA ASP A 44 -7.43 -1.26 17.61
C ASP A 44 -6.58 -0.05 18.02
N GLU A 45 -6.28 0.08 19.31
CA GLU A 45 -5.48 1.18 19.86
C GLU A 45 -4.04 1.26 19.30
N ARG A 46 -3.55 0.18 18.68
CA ARG A 46 -2.23 0.11 18.04
C ARG A 46 -2.31 0.47 16.56
N GLY A 47 -3.50 0.73 16.02
CA GLY A 47 -3.75 0.93 14.60
C GLY A 47 -3.75 -0.37 13.80
N TYR A 48 -3.92 -1.53 14.44
CA TYR A 48 -4.01 -2.80 13.72
C TYR A 48 -5.43 -2.94 13.18
N LEU A 49 -5.55 -3.36 11.92
CA LEU A 49 -6.84 -3.74 11.36
C LEU A 49 -7.32 -5.02 12.07
N GLU A 50 -8.56 -5.01 12.56
CA GLU A 50 -9.22 -6.16 13.18
C GLU A 50 -9.66 -7.17 12.12
N CYS A 51 -8.69 -7.80 11.48
CA CYS A 51 -8.85 -8.88 10.50
C CYS A 51 -7.98 -10.08 10.86
N ILE A 52 -8.04 -11.14 10.05
CA ILE A 52 -7.03 -12.20 10.07
C ILE A 52 -5.87 -11.74 9.18
N PRO A 53 -4.69 -11.38 9.73
CA PRO A 53 -3.57 -10.94 8.91
C PRO A 53 -3.02 -12.13 8.14
N ARG A 54 -2.93 -12.01 6.81
CA ARG A 54 -2.46 -13.09 5.95
C ARG A 54 -1.70 -12.57 4.75
N TRP A 55 -1.07 -13.50 4.07
CA TRP A 55 -0.48 -13.30 2.76
C TRP A 55 -1.47 -13.83 1.71
N GLY A 56 -1.49 -13.22 0.53
CA GLY A 56 -2.30 -13.66 -0.60
C GLY A 56 -2.69 -12.48 -1.48
N GLY A 57 -2.99 -12.72 -2.76
CA GLY A 57 -3.43 -11.67 -3.70
C GLY A 57 -4.92 -11.30 -3.62
N ASN A 58 -5.62 -11.64 -2.54
CA ASN A 58 -7.05 -11.33 -2.38
C ASN A 58 -7.41 -10.81 -0.97
N ASP A 59 -6.50 -10.97 -0.03
CA ASP A 59 -6.67 -10.62 1.37
C ASP A 59 -5.30 -10.34 2.01
N GLY A 60 -4.39 -9.82 1.20
CA GLY A 60 -3.01 -9.57 1.55
C GLY A 60 -2.81 -8.27 2.32
N PRO A 61 -1.55 -7.94 2.61
CA PRO A 61 -1.20 -6.67 3.22
C PRO A 61 -1.61 -5.45 2.37
N ASP A 62 -1.60 -5.60 1.06
CA ASP A 62 -2.04 -4.59 0.11
C ASP A 62 -3.53 -4.26 0.29
N ASP A 63 -4.42 -5.25 0.25
CA ASP A 63 -5.86 -5.04 0.47
C ASP A 63 -6.17 -4.43 1.85
N ALA A 64 -5.44 -4.85 2.89
CA ALA A 64 -5.72 -4.41 4.25
C ALA A 64 -5.54 -2.91 4.44
N ILE A 65 -4.51 -2.31 3.82
CA ILE A 65 -4.23 -0.87 3.98
C ILE A 65 -5.08 0.00 3.04
N GLU A 66 -5.70 -0.59 2.01
CA GLU A 66 -6.66 0.11 1.16
C GLU A 66 -7.93 0.57 1.91
N ASN A 67 -8.19 0.05 3.11
CA ASN A 67 -9.24 0.61 3.98
C ASN A 67 -9.03 2.11 4.32
N LEU A 68 -7.80 2.60 4.16
CA LEU A 68 -7.42 4.01 4.36
C LEU A 68 -7.19 4.76 3.03
N VAL A 69 -7.50 4.13 1.89
CA VAL A 69 -7.35 4.75 0.57
C VAL A 69 -8.18 6.04 0.48
N ASN A 70 -7.62 7.07 -0.13
CA ASN A 70 -8.21 8.41 -0.26
C ASN A 70 -8.42 9.21 1.04
N TRP A 71 -8.10 8.69 2.23
CA TRP A 71 -8.13 9.49 3.45
C TRP A 71 -7.20 10.70 3.38
N PRO A 72 -5.97 10.59 2.82
CA PRO A 72 -5.13 11.75 2.56
C PRO A 72 -5.77 12.79 1.64
N VAL A 73 -6.54 12.35 0.63
CA VAL A 73 -7.26 13.26 -0.27
C VAL A 73 -8.38 13.98 0.46
N LEU A 74 -9.14 13.27 1.29
CA LEU A 74 -10.20 13.87 2.10
C LEU A 74 -9.63 14.92 3.08
N TYR A 75 -8.47 14.65 3.70
CA TYR A 75 -7.75 15.64 4.51
C TYR A 75 -7.41 16.90 3.71
N LEU A 76 -6.84 16.76 2.52
CA LEU A 76 -6.52 17.89 1.63
C LEU A 76 -7.73 18.73 1.22
N LEU A 77 -8.90 18.11 1.09
CA LEU A 77 -10.15 18.79 0.75
C LEU A 77 -10.72 19.59 1.94
N GLY A 78 -10.10 19.52 3.12
CA GLY A 78 -10.44 20.32 4.28
C GLY A 78 -11.05 19.53 5.43
N ALA A 79 -10.83 18.22 5.47
CA ALA A 79 -11.19 17.42 6.64
C ALA A 79 -10.27 17.70 7.84
N CYS A 80 -10.73 17.34 9.03
CA CYS A 80 -10.08 17.66 10.30
C CYS A 80 -8.77 16.89 10.54
N ASP A 81 -7.94 17.42 11.44
CA ASP A 81 -6.66 16.81 11.81
C ASP A 81 -6.80 15.42 12.47
N ASP A 82 -7.95 15.10 13.05
CA ASP A 82 -8.20 13.77 13.61
C ASP A 82 -8.20 12.69 12.51
N LEU A 83 -8.67 13.01 11.29
CA LEU A 83 -8.60 12.10 10.14
C LEU A 83 -7.14 11.77 9.80
N ARG A 84 -6.27 12.79 9.82
CA ARG A 84 -4.83 12.61 9.60
C ARG A 84 -4.22 11.73 10.69
N ALA A 85 -4.56 11.98 11.95
CA ALA A 85 -4.04 11.20 13.09
C ALA A 85 -4.46 9.73 13.01
N MET A 86 -5.70 9.43 12.62
CA MET A 86 -6.17 8.05 12.39
C MET A 86 -5.43 7.40 11.21
N CYS A 87 -5.25 8.12 10.09
CA CYS A 87 -4.53 7.62 8.93
C CYS A 87 -3.06 7.29 9.27
N GLU A 88 -2.38 8.16 10.01
CA GLU A 88 -1.01 7.93 10.49
C GLU A 88 -0.94 6.74 11.46
N LEU A 89 -1.88 6.64 12.41
CA LEU A 89 -1.95 5.51 13.35
C LEU A 89 -2.16 4.17 12.62
N GLY A 90 -3.13 4.13 11.70
CA GLY A 90 -3.43 2.93 10.91
C GLY A 90 -2.26 2.53 10.01
N TRP A 91 -1.56 3.50 9.40
CA TRP A 91 -0.36 3.25 8.62
C TRP A 91 0.78 2.64 9.45
N GLU A 92 1.09 3.24 10.60
CA GLU A 92 2.13 2.70 11.49
C GLU A 92 1.73 1.34 12.08
N GLY A 93 0.44 1.15 12.36
CA GLY A 93 -0.13 -0.12 12.79
C GLY A 93 0.02 -1.20 11.73
N HIS A 94 -0.33 -0.89 10.49
CA HIS A 94 -0.17 -1.77 9.32
C HIS A 94 1.26 -2.27 9.14
N LEU A 95 2.22 -1.35 9.14
CA LEU A 95 3.64 -1.70 9.01
C LEU A 95 4.09 -2.67 10.11
N ARG A 96 3.65 -2.47 11.36
CA ARG A 96 3.97 -3.36 12.49
C ARG A 96 3.23 -4.69 12.36
N GLN A 97 1.92 -4.66 12.13
CA GLN A 97 1.05 -5.83 12.03
C GLN A 97 1.57 -6.82 10.98
N TYR A 98 1.93 -6.34 9.79
CA TYR A 98 2.42 -7.20 8.71
C TYR A 98 3.92 -7.51 8.80
N THR A 99 4.68 -6.80 9.63
CA THR A 99 6.02 -7.25 10.04
C THR A 99 5.91 -8.43 11.02
N GLU A 100 4.91 -8.43 11.89
CA GLU A 100 4.65 -9.49 12.88
C GLU A 100 3.95 -10.71 12.27
N ALA A 101 3.06 -10.50 11.29
CA ALA A 101 2.32 -11.54 10.60
C ALA A 101 3.25 -12.41 9.74
N LYS A 102 3.10 -13.73 9.86
CA LYS A 102 4.00 -14.72 9.25
C LYS A 102 3.21 -15.83 8.61
N THR A 103 3.73 -16.34 7.51
CA THR A 103 3.25 -17.55 6.86
C THR A 103 3.97 -18.78 7.41
N THR A 104 3.35 -19.94 7.18
CA THR A 104 3.87 -21.28 7.44
C THR A 104 4.28 -21.92 6.12
N GLU A 105 3.42 -21.88 5.11
CA GLU A 105 3.63 -22.58 3.84
C GLU A 105 4.42 -21.72 2.84
N VAL A 106 4.11 -20.43 2.75
CA VAL A 106 4.82 -19.50 1.84
C VAL A 106 6.22 -19.16 2.38
N PRO A 107 7.33 -19.58 1.76
CA PRO A 107 8.64 -19.51 2.42
C PRO A 107 9.18 -18.09 2.66
N PHE A 108 8.91 -17.14 1.77
CA PHE A 108 9.49 -15.80 1.86
C PHE A 108 8.89 -14.99 3.01
N ALA A 109 7.60 -15.16 3.32
CA ALA A 109 6.90 -14.43 4.38
C ALA A 109 6.97 -15.10 5.78
N ARG A 110 7.81 -16.14 5.97
CA ARG A 110 7.99 -16.83 7.28
C ARG A 110 8.62 -15.94 8.34
N ASP A 111 9.39 -14.95 7.93
CA ASP A 111 10.09 -14.00 8.79
C ASP A 111 9.39 -12.64 8.87
N GLY A 112 8.11 -12.58 8.47
CA GLY A 112 7.31 -11.36 8.37
C GLY A 112 6.89 -11.12 6.93
N MET A 113 5.63 -10.75 6.71
CA MET A 113 5.12 -10.37 5.38
C MET A 113 5.71 -9.03 4.92
N TYR A 114 6.10 -8.17 5.86
CA TYR A 114 6.83 -6.93 5.62
C TYR A 114 8.24 -7.03 6.20
N TYR A 115 9.21 -6.49 5.46
CA TYR A 115 10.59 -6.36 5.90
C TYR A 115 11.10 -4.96 5.55
N ARG A 116 11.73 -4.29 6.53
CA ARG A 116 12.17 -2.87 6.40
C ARG A 116 11.04 -1.94 5.93
N GLU A 117 9.84 -2.20 6.48
CA GLU A 117 8.61 -1.44 6.24
C GLU A 117 8.12 -1.49 4.79
N PHE A 118 8.43 -2.55 4.04
CA PHE A 118 7.92 -2.78 2.69
C PHE A 118 7.62 -4.27 2.51
N SER A 119 6.66 -4.61 1.66
CA SER A 119 6.28 -6.00 1.35
C SER A 119 7.51 -6.87 1.07
N ASP A 120 7.54 -8.10 1.56
CA ASP A 120 8.67 -9.00 1.38
C ASP A 120 8.95 -9.19 -0.12
N MET A 121 7.95 -9.71 -0.85
CA MET A 121 7.94 -9.83 -2.30
C MET A 121 6.51 -9.94 -2.81
N PHE A 122 6.10 -9.15 -3.81
CA PHE A 122 4.90 -9.44 -4.61
C PHE A 122 5.01 -8.80 -5.99
N ASP A 123 3.98 -8.91 -6.85
CA ASP A 123 4.01 -8.15 -8.08
C ASP A 123 3.65 -6.67 -7.89
N TRP A 124 4.01 -5.86 -8.87
CA TRP A 124 3.89 -4.42 -8.78
C TRP A 124 2.48 -3.85 -8.89
N VAL A 125 1.48 -4.64 -9.30
CA VAL A 125 0.07 -4.23 -9.20
C VAL A 125 -0.29 -4.16 -7.71
N HIS A 126 -0.17 -5.27 -7.01
CA HIS A 126 -0.50 -5.40 -5.60
C HIS A 126 0.43 -4.59 -4.67
N ASN A 127 1.73 -4.59 -4.93
CA ASN A 127 2.61 -3.65 -4.22
C ASN A 127 2.09 -2.22 -4.42
N GLY A 128 1.78 -1.82 -5.65
CA GLY A 128 1.24 -0.50 -5.96
C GLY A 128 -0.03 -0.16 -5.18
N GLU A 129 -0.99 -1.10 -5.11
CA GLU A 129 -2.23 -0.99 -4.33
C GLU A 129 -1.94 -0.71 -2.85
N GLY A 130 -1.07 -1.51 -2.23
CA GLY A 130 -0.65 -1.32 -0.84
C GLY A 130 0.07 0.00 -0.54
N TRP A 131 0.57 0.70 -1.56
CA TRP A 131 1.24 2.00 -1.41
C TRP A 131 0.37 3.20 -1.78
N THR A 132 -0.87 3.01 -2.23
CA THR A 132 -1.77 4.11 -2.61
C THR A 132 -1.94 5.13 -1.49
N THR A 133 -2.17 4.66 -0.26
CA THR A 133 -2.28 5.51 0.95
C THR A 133 -0.97 6.24 1.24
N PHE A 134 0.15 5.51 1.33
CA PHE A 134 1.46 6.09 1.65
C PHE A 134 1.93 7.14 0.64
N ASN A 135 1.71 6.90 -0.65
CA ASN A 135 2.13 7.82 -1.72
C ASN A 135 1.46 9.20 -1.60
N LEU A 136 0.35 9.31 -0.86
CA LEU A 136 -0.36 10.56 -0.63
C LEU A 136 -0.06 11.19 0.74
N HIS A 137 0.68 10.51 1.63
CA HIS A 137 1.01 11.05 2.96
C HIS A 137 1.78 12.37 2.90
N GLY A 138 2.68 12.52 1.95
CA GLY A 138 3.43 13.77 1.75
C GLY A 138 2.54 14.97 1.43
N LEU A 139 1.30 14.75 0.98
CA LEU A 139 0.33 15.83 0.78
C LEU A 139 -0.32 16.27 2.11
N MET A 140 -0.47 15.36 3.08
CA MET A 140 -0.99 15.71 4.41
C MET A 140 0.06 16.42 5.27
N ASP A 141 1.28 15.88 5.29
CA ASP A 141 2.43 16.48 5.96
C ASP A 141 3.74 16.09 5.23
N PRO A 142 4.38 17.02 4.51
CA PRO A 142 5.63 16.75 3.78
C PRO A 142 6.88 16.78 4.67
N THR A 143 6.76 17.19 5.92
CA THR A 143 7.90 17.42 6.83
C THR A 143 8.35 16.27 7.75
N PRO A 144 7.61 15.16 7.93
CA PRO A 144 8.04 14.08 8.82
C PRO A 144 9.29 13.39 8.29
N ARG A 145 10.33 13.31 9.14
CA ARG A 145 11.59 12.64 8.80
C ARG A 145 11.41 11.17 8.45
N GLU A 146 10.50 10.47 9.13
CA GLU A 146 10.25 9.05 8.86
C GLU A 146 9.61 8.82 7.49
N PHE A 147 8.76 9.75 7.04
CA PHE A 147 8.23 9.71 5.68
C PHE A 147 9.35 9.87 4.64
N GLU A 148 10.21 10.89 4.80
CA GLU A 148 11.38 11.08 3.94
C GLU A 148 12.30 9.84 3.94
N ASN A 149 12.61 9.28 5.12
CA ASN A 149 13.45 8.09 5.26
C ASN A 149 12.86 6.90 4.49
N ARG A 150 11.55 6.67 4.61
CA ARG A 150 10.83 5.60 3.90
C ARG A 150 10.86 5.81 2.40
N VAL A 151 10.50 7.00 1.91
CA VAL A 151 10.51 7.32 0.48
C VAL A 151 11.90 7.06 -0.12
N ARG A 152 12.97 7.50 0.53
CA ARG A 152 14.35 7.26 0.07
C ARG A 152 14.73 5.78 0.11
N ARG A 153 14.38 5.06 1.18
CA ARG A 153 14.69 3.64 1.34
C ARG A 153 13.97 2.79 0.31
N PHE A 154 12.68 3.03 0.08
CA PHE A 154 11.87 2.27 -0.87
C PHE A 154 12.39 2.49 -2.29
N ALA A 155 12.70 3.73 -2.68
CA ALA A 155 13.38 3.98 -3.95
C ALA A 155 14.70 3.20 -4.03
N GLY A 156 15.48 3.19 -2.94
CA GLY A 156 16.73 2.44 -2.81
C GLY A 156 16.64 0.95 -3.14
N PHE A 157 15.52 0.29 -2.81
CA PHE A 157 15.29 -1.12 -3.16
C PHE A 157 15.27 -1.40 -4.67
N TYR A 158 15.13 -0.35 -5.50
CA TYR A 158 15.03 -0.43 -6.95
C TYR A 158 16.14 0.33 -7.69
N MET A 159 17.18 0.77 -6.97
CA MET A 159 18.35 1.43 -7.58
C MET A 159 19.45 0.44 -7.98
N GLY A 160 19.42 -0.80 -7.47
CA GLY A 160 20.43 -1.83 -7.73
C GLY A 160 21.70 -1.70 -6.88
N ASP A 161 21.68 -0.89 -5.83
CA ASP A 161 22.80 -0.70 -4.88
C ASP A 161 22.60 -1.41 -3.54
N ASP A 162 21.36 -1.85 -3.22
CA ASP A 162 21.07 -2.57 -1.99
C ASP A 162 21.31 -4.09 -2.16
N PRO A 163 22.32 -4.67 -1.49
CA PRO A 163 22.58 -6.11 -1.58
C PRO A 163 21.48 -6.98 -0.96
N GLN A 164 20.63 -6.43 -0.10
CA GLN A 164 19.48 -7.14 0.50
C GLN A 164 18.22 -7.08 -0.37
N SER A 165 18.18 -6.15 -1.34
CA SER A 165 17.11 -6.02 -2.34
C SER A 165 17.72 -5.87 -3.73
N PRO A 166 18.36 -6.92 -4.28
CA PRO A 166 18.97 -6.84 -5.61
C PRO A 166 17.89 -6.96 -6.70
N ASN A 167 16.85 -6.13 -6.65
CA ASN A 167 15.70 -6.12 -7.56
C ASN A 167 16.08 -5.62 -8.95
N TYR A 168 16.91 -4.58 -9.02
CA TYR A 168 17.25 -3.91 -10.27
C TYR A 168 18.63 -4.34 -10.80
N ASP A 169 18.68 -4.76 -12.06
CA ASP A 169 19.92 -5.01 -12.80
C ASP A 169 20.32 -3.75 -13.57
N LYS A 170 21.45 -3.15 -13.20
CA LYS A 170 21.96 -1.91 -13.81
C LYS A 170 22.50 -2.10 -15.24
N GLU A 171 22.96 -3.30 -15.59
CA GLU A 171 23.52 -3.58 -16.91
C GLU A 171 22.39 -3.73 -17.93
N HIS A 172 21.41 -4.58 -17.60
CA HIS A 172 20.28 -4.87 -18.48
C HIS A 172 19.11 -3.89 -18.32
N LYS A 173 19.13 -3.06 -17.27
CA LYS A 173 18.11 -2.06 -16.93
C LYS A 173 16.72 -2.65 -16.71
N ILE A 174 16.67 -3.78 -16.04
CA ILE A 174 15.44 -4.53 -15.76
C ILE A 174 15.21 -4.69 -14.27
N ILE A 175 13.95 -4.81 -13.87
CA ILE A 175 13.62 -5.44 -12.58
C ILE A 175 13.62 -6.95 -12.81
N ARG A 176 14.34 -7.68 -11.95
CA ARG A 176 14.79 -9.06 -12.22
C ARG A 176 13.71 -10.13 -12.05
N SER A 177 12.53 -9.76 -11.57
CA SER A 177 11.39 -10.66 -11.38
C SER A 177 10.07 -9.88 -11.38
N LEU A 178 8.98 -10.51 -11.80
CA LEU A 178 7.61 -10.08 -11.57
C LEU A 178 7.33 -10.00 -10.06
N ILE A 179 7.75 -11.01 -9.29
CA ILE A 179 7.58 -11.04 -7.83
C ILE A 179 8.86 -10.54 -7.17
N ASN A 180 8.78 -9.36 -6.56
CA ASN A 180 9.93 -8.67 -5.99
C ASN A 180 9.52 -7.75 -4.83
N GLY A 181 10.50 -7.33 -4.02
CA GLY A 181 10.22 -6.48 -2.88
C GLY A 181 11.44 -6.22 -1.99
N SER A 182 11.18 -6.03 -0.70
CA SER A 182 12.19 -5.64 0.27
C SER A 182 13.23 -6.71 0.58
N ARG A 183 13.04 -7.96 0.14
CA ARG A 183 14.04 -9.03 0.18
C ARG A 183 14.60 -9.45 -1.18
N GLY A 184 14.28 -8.69 -2.22
CA GLY A 184 14.81 -8.93 -3.56
C GLY A 184 13.83 -9.67 -4.48
N PRO A 185 14.32 -10.12 -5.64
CA PRO A 185 13.51 -10.76 -6.66
C PRO A 185 13.36 -12.27 -6.42
N MET A 186 12.18 -12.81 -6.70
CA MET A 186 11.97 -14.25 -6.78
C MET A 186 12.53 -14.79 -8.11
N LEU A 187 13.60 -15.58 -8.04
CA LEU A 187 14.30 -16.14 -9.22
C LEU A 187 14.05 -17.64 -9.45
N ARG A 188 13.11 -18.21 -8.69
CA ARG A 188 12.57 -19.55 -8.89
C ARG A 188 11.20 -19.47 -9.55
N LYS A 189 10.68 -20.60 -10.02
CA LYS A 189 9.26 -20.70 -10.38
C LYS A 189 8.41 -20.39 -9.15
N ALA A 190 7.38 -19.58 -9.34
CA ALA A 190 6.35 -19.39 -8.33
C ALA A 190 5.48 -20.64 -8.24
N THR A 191 4.88 -20.83 -7.07
CA THR A 191 3.87 -21.84 -6.77
C THR A 191 2.53 -21.14 -6.60
N ALA A 192 1.43 -21.88 -6.69
CA ALA A 192 0.10 -21.32 -6.41
C ALA A 192 0.02 -20.69 -5.01
N LEU A 193 0.71 -21.27 -4.01
CA LEU A 193 0.75 -20.73 -2.64
C LEU A 193 1.50 -19.39 -2.54
N ASP A 194 2.49 -19.13 -3.40
CA ASP A 194 3.16 -17.82 -3.39
C ASP A 194 2.19 -16.67 -3.74
N TRP A 195 1.13 -17.00 -4.47
CA TRP A 195 0.04 -16.08 -4.85
C TRP A 195 -1.14 -16.14 -3.87
N ALA A 196 -1.59 -17.33 -3.50
CA ALA A 196 -2.80 -17.55 -2.70
C ALA A 196 -2.58 -17.39 -1.19
N GLY A 197 -1.33 -17.51 -0.73
CA GLY A 197 -1.01 -17.57 0.69
C GLY A 197 -1.26 -18.92 1.34
N ASP A 198 -1.20 -18.92 2.67
CA ASP A 198 -1.51 -20.11 3.48
C ASP A 198 -3.03 -20.41 3.44
N PRO A 199 -3.43 -21.69 3.58
CA PRO A 199 -4.85 -22.08 3.69
C PRO A 199 -5.58 -21.41 4.86
N LEU A 200 -6.90 -21.27 4.74
CA LEU A 200 -7.80 -20.72 5.77
C LEU A 200 -8.66 -21.80 6.42
N ASP A 201 -8.06 -22.93 6.82
CA ASP A 201 -8.80 -24.11 7.27
C ASP A 201 -9.79 -23.82 8.42
N GLU A 202 -9.46 -22.88 9.31
CA GLU A 202 -10.30 -22.52 10.46
C GLU A 202 -11.53 -21.68 10.11
N VAL A 203 -11.55 -21.06 8.92
CA VAL A 203 -12.58 -20.11 8.49
C VAL A 203 -12.98 -20.31 7.03
N GLU A 204 -12.75 -21.51 6.49
CA GLU A 204 -12.96 -21.85 5.08
C GLU A 204 -14.40 -21.56 4.64
N GLU A 205 -15.38 -21.75 5.54
CA GLU A 205 -16.78 -21.47 5.27
C GLU A 205 -17.10 -19.99 5.04
N ARG A 206 -16.19 -19.10 5.41
CA ARG A 206 -16.27 -17.65 5.21
C ARG A 206 -15.37 -17.15 4.09
N TYR A 207 -14.58 -18.02 3.47
CA TYR A 207 -13.67 -17.64 2.41
C TYR A 207 -14.44 -17.33 1.12
N ILE A 208 -14.34 -16.09 0.64
CA ILE A 208 -14.97 -15.64 -0.59
C ILE A 208 -13.88 -15.02 -1.48
N PRO A 209 -13.41 -15.72 -2.52
CA PRO A 209 -12.25 -15.32 -3.31
C PRO A 209 -12.52 -14.20 -4.32
N LEU A 210 -13.77 -13.75 -4.50
CA LEU A 210 -14.20 -12.63 -5.38
C LEU A 210 -13.80 -12.71 -6.89
N HIS A 211 -13.04 -13.71 -7.33
CA HIS A 211 -12.61 -13.90 -8.72
C HIS A 211 -13.38 -15.00 -9.46
N GLY A 212 -14.40 -15.59 -8.81
CA GLY A 212 -15.32 -16.57 -9.40
C GLY A 212 -15.08 -18.02 -8.93
N GLU A 213 -14.01 -18.25 -8.18
CA GLU A 213 -13.73 -19.49 -7.47
C GLU A 213 -14.69 -19.68 -6.30
N ARG A 214 -14.87 -20.93 -5.87
CA ARG A 214 -15.84 -21.28 -4.82
C ARG A 214 -15.19 -21.61 -3.48
N ASN A 215 -13.90 -21.92 -3.48
CA ASN A 215 -13.14 -22.35 -2.31
C ASN A 215 -11.64 -22.14 -2.55
N PHE A 216 -10.84 -22.44 -1.53
CA PHE A 216 -9.39 -22.27 -1.58
C PHE A 216 -8.70 -23.21 -2.58
N GLU A 217 -9.20 -24.44 -2.77
CA GLU A 217 -8.66 -25.37 -3.78
C GLU A 217 -8.78 -24.80 -5.20
N GLU A 218 -9.92 -24.19 -5.53
CA GLU A 218 -10.11 -23.51 -6.81
C GLU A 218 -9.23 -22.26 -6.96
N MET A 219 -8.97 -21.54 -5.86
CA MET A 219 -7.99 -20.43 -5.88
C MET A 219 -6.58 -20.94 -6.18
N LEU A 220 -6.17 -22.08 -5.61
CA LEU A 220 -4.87 -22.68 -5.96
C LEU A 220 -4.81 -23.10 -7.43
N ALA A 221 -5.90 -23.67 -7.96
CA ALA A 221 -6.00 -24.03 -9.37
C ALA A 221 -5.93 -22.80 -10.31
N HIS A 222 -6.47 -21.64 -9.88
CA HIS A 222 -6.34 -20.39 -10.63
C HIS A 222 -4.86 -20.07 -10.89
N PHE A 223 -4.01 -20.21 -9.88
CA PHE A 223 -2.59 -19.85 -9.95
C PHE A 223 -1.68 -21.00 -10.42
N GLU A 224 -2.21 -22.16 -10.81
CA GLU A 224 -1.41 -23.35 -11.18
C GLU A 224 -0.41 -23.03 -12.30
N ASP A 225 -0.81 -22.21 -13.27
CA ASP A 225 0.01 -21.85 -14.42
C ASP A 225 0.84 -20.56 -14.21
N TYR A 226 0.69 -19.88 -13.07
CA TYR A 226 1.25 -18.54 -12.81
C TYR A 226 2.68 -18.66 -12.24
N THR A 227 3.52 -19.42 -12.92
CA THR A 227 4.79 -19.91 -12.35
C THR A 227 6.03 -19.14 -12.86
N ASP A 228 5.93 -18.50 -14.03
CA ASP A 228 7.05 -17.87 -14.73
C ASP A 228 7.24 -16.42 -14.32
N VAL A 229 7.89 -16.23 -13.16
CA VAL A 229 8.05 -14.90 -12.56
C VAL A 229 9.45 -14.30 -12.74
N ALA A 230 10.46 -15.10 -13.12
CA ALA A 230 11.82 -14.58 -13.31
C ALA A 230 11.94 -13.77 -14.61
N GLY A 231 12.55 -12.59 -14.51
CA GLY A 231 12.64 -11.62 -15.60
C GLY A 231 11.73 -10.42 -15.40
N ASP A 232 11.87 -9.43 -16.28
CA ASP A 232 11.08 -8.20 -16.18
C ASP A 232 9.64 -8.41 -16.64
N HIS A 233 8.75 -7.55 -16.16
CA HIS A 233 7.33 -7.58 -16.48
C HIS A 233 6.76 -6.15 -16.60
N PRO A 234 5.80 -5.87 -17.51
CA PRO A 234 5.23 -4.53 -17.65
C PRO A 234 4.69 -3.90 -16.35
N SER A 235 4.18 -4.71 -15.41
CA SER A 235 3.71 -4.20 -14.11
C SER A 235 4.83 -3.54 -13.30
N ASN A 236 6.09 -3.96 -13.47
CA ASN A 236 7.25 -3.37 -12.80
C ASN A 236 7.44 -1.88 -13.12
N MET A 237 6.81 -1.35 -14.19
CA MET A 237 6.80 0.09 -14.46
C MET A 237 6.21 0.91 -13.30
N VAL A 238 5.30 0.35 -12.50
CA VAL A 238 4.72 1.03 -11.32
C VAL A 238 5.80 1.38 -10.29
N ALA A 239 6.90 0.63 -10.22
CA ALA A 239 8.03 0.89 -9.34
C ALA A 239 8.66 2.28 -9.53
N THR A 240 8.52 2.85 -10.74
CA THR A 240 9.07 4.17 -11.07
C THR A 240 8.46 5.30 -10.23
N THR A 241 7.27 5.09 -9.66
CA THR A 241 6.63 6.03 -8.72
C THR A 241 7.49 6.27 -7.47
N LEU A 242 8.22 5.26 -6.99
CA LEU A 242 9.13 5.41 -5.84
C LEU A 242 10.24 6.43 -6.14
N GLY A 243 10.83 6.34 -7.33
CA GLY A 243 11.87 7.27 -7.77
C GLY A 243 11.33 8.69 -7.95
N LEU A 244 10.11 8.82 -8.50
CA LEU A 244 9.43 10.11 -8.62
C LEU A 244 9.17 10.75 -7.25
N ASN A 245 8.65 9.98 -6.30
CA ASN A 245 8.38 10.49 -4.94
C ASN A 245 9.68 10.92 -4.25
N ALA A 246 10.76 10.16 -4.37
CA ALA A 246 12.05 10.52 -3.81
C ALA A 246 12.69 11.77 -4.45
N PHE A 247 12.40 12.02 -5.73
CA PHE A 247 12.81 13.24 -6.42
C PHE A 247 12.00 14.47 -6.00
N ALA A 248 10.76 14.28 -5.56
CA ALA A 248 9.83 15.35 -5.18
C ALA A 248 9.99 15.85 -3.73
N LEU A 249 10.76 15.14 -2.89
CA LEU A 249 11.19 15.60 -1.55
C LEU A 249 12.05 16.87 -1.62
#